data_AF-A0A9D0CXJ0-F1
#
_entry.id   AF-A0A9D0CXJ0-F1
#
_cell.length_a   1.000
_cell.length_b   1.000
_cell.length_c   1.000
_cell.angle_alpha   90.00
_cell.angle_beta   90.00
_cell.angle_gamma   90.00
#
_symmetry.space_group_name_H-M   'P 1'
#
loop_
_entity.id
_entity.type
_entity.pdbx_description
1 polymer ?
#
loop_
_entity_poly.entity_id
_entity_poly.type
_entity_poly.pdbx_seq_one_letter_code
_entity_poly.pdbx_strand_id
1 'polypeptide(L)'
;MKMKSRRQTIWLGGMLLLCASMAQAGIFNTKHNLGSSAVNGASSFSGTREICVFCHTPHGGDGGAAVPLWNRNLNPNGFATYDQMGTTTLDAGVEPVGSVSLACLSCHDGTQAMDSVLNEPGSGRDVPGFSRGLWSGQAAAVEGRIGSPDVITNLGKDLTNDHPVGVQYSGGGYSLTNPAGPGYDQDFQPADSQIMGTSRVWWVNSPGGTSEFERTDFKLYTRTGSRGAYAGEPQPYVECASCHDPHVDYNPTFLRVDPAGSQVCLTCHSK
;
A
#
# COMPACT_ATOMS: atom_id res chain seq x y z
N MET A 1 79.87 -7.89 12.51
CA MET A 1 78.96 -8.93 11.97
C MET A 1 77.54 -8.54 12.33
N LYS A 2 76.72 -8.14 11.34
CA LYS A 2 75.39 -7.52 11.53
C LYS A 2 74.38 -8.55 12.05
N MET A 3 73.90 -8.38 13.29
CA MET A 3 72.72 -9.08 13.80
C MET A 3 71.44 -8.35 13.34
N LYS A 4 70.69 -8.99 12.44
CA LYS A 4 69.35 -8.56 12.02
C LYS A 4 68.37 -8.83 13.17
N SER A 5 67.84 -7.78 13.80
CA SER A 5 66.65 -7.91 14.65
C SER A 5 65.40 -8.00 13.76
N ARG A 6 64.76 -9.18 13.76
CA ARG A 6 63.43 -9.36 13.17
C ARG A 6 62.42 -8.70 14.11
N ARG A 7 61.89 -7.54 13.71
CA ARG A 7 60.65 -7.00 14.30
C ARG A 7 59.50 -7.90 13.85
N GLN A 8 58.88 -8.57 14.81
CA GLN A 8 57.62 -9.30 14.61
C GLN A 8 56.52 -8.25 14.43
N THR A 9 56.00 -8.12 13.21
CA THR A 9 54.79 -7.36 12.92
C THR A 9 53.61 -8.18 13.42
N ILE A 10 53.04 -7.78 14.56
CA ILE A 10 51.77 -8.30 15.05
C ILE A 10 50.68 -7.74 14.13
N TRP A 11 50.08 -8.62 13.32
CA TRP A 11 48.88 -8.31 12.56
C TRP A 11 47.70 -8.26 13.55
N LEU A 12 47.26 -7.05 13.93
CA LEU A 12 45.92 -6.85 14.47
C LEU A 12 44.93 -7.05 13.32
N GLY A 13 44.43 -8.27 13.17
CA GLY A 13 43.24 -8.54 12.36
C GLY A 13 42.04 -7.89 13.04
N GLY A 14 41.68 -6.68 12.59
CA GLY A 14 40.43 -6.04 12.96
C GLY A 14 39.26 -6.91 12.48
N MET A 15 38.54 -7.50 13.42
CA MET A 15 37.29 -8.19 13.15
C MET A 15 36.26 -7.14 12.75
N LEU A 16 36.12 -6.91 11.45
CA LEU A 16 35.06 -6.08 10.88
C LEU A 16 33.75 -6.84 11.10
N LEU A 17 33.09 -6.57 12.23
CA LEU A 17 31.71 -6.96 12.47
C LEU A 17 30.84 -6.27 11.43
N LEU A 18 30.57 -6.99 10.34
CA LEU A 18 29.46 -6.72 9.44
C LEU A 18 28.18 -6.87 10.26
N CYS A 19 27.75 -5.80 10.91
CA CYS A 19 26.36 -5.64 11.31
C CYS A 19 25.55 -5.53 10.01
N ALA A 20 25.19 -6.68 9.44
CA ALA A 20 24.09 -6.74 8.50
C ALA A 20 22.86 -6.29 9.29
N SER A 21 22.41 -5.06 9.05
CA SER A 21 21.09 -4.63 9.50
C SER A 21 20.09 -5.59 8.88
N MET A 22 19.48 -6.43 9.73
CA MET A 22 18.33 -7.23 9.31
C MET A 22 17.15 -6.27 9.19
N ALA A 23 17.09 -5.50 8.10
CA ALA A 23 15.87 -4.84 7.68
C ALA A 23 14.98 -5.89 7.01
N GLN A 24 14.44 -6.81 7.81
CA GLN A 24 13.46 -7.78 7.32
C GLN A 24 12.07 -7.12 7.33
N ALA A 25 11.90 -6.12 6.46
CA ALA A 25 10.61 -5.55 6.14
C ALA A 25 9.85 -6.56 5.28
N GLY A 26 8.83 -7.20 5.82
CA GLY A 26 8.05 -8.17 5.06
C GLY A 26 6.68 -8.39 5.66
N ILE A 27 5.73 -8.78 4.81
CA ILE A 27 4.35 -9.07 5.17
C ILE A 27 4.26 -10.05 6.35
N PHE A 28 5.26 -10.91 6.56
CA PHE A 28 5.30 -11.95 7.60
C PHE A 28 4.89 -11.46 9.01
N ASN A 29 5.37 -10.28 9.44
CA ASN A 29 5.06 -9.74 10.77
C ASN A 29 3.82 -8.83 10.78
N THR A 30 3.22 -8.56 9.63
CA THR A 30 2.06 -7.68 9.49
C THR A 30 0.76 -8.44 9.78
N LYS A 31 -0.36 -7.71 9.96
CA LYS A 31 -1.70 -8.35 10.03
C LYS A 31 -2.13 -8.97 8.70
N HIS A 32 -1.45 -8.64 7.59
CA HIS A 32 -1.69 -9.21 6.26
C HIS A 32 -0.98 -10.55 6.04
N ASN A 33 -0.25 -11.07 7.03
CA ASN A 33 0.11 -12.48 7.04
C ASN A 33 -1.12 -13.31 7.43
N LEU A 34 -1.89 -13.74 6.43
CA LEU A 34 -3.11 -14.53 6.59
C LEU A 34 -2.85 -16.03 6.53
N GLY A 35 -1.62 -16.47 6.28
CA GLY A 35 -1.29 -17.90 6.22
C GLY A 35 -1.25 -18.56 7.60
N SER A 36 -1.02 -19.87 7.62
CA SER A 36 -0.91 -20.68 8.84
C SER A 36 0.27 -20.29 9.74
N SER A 37 1.19 -19.44 9.25
CA SER A 37 2.33 -18.89 9.96
C SER A 37 2.09 -17.47 10.49
N ALA A 38 0.84 -17.01 10.54
CA ALA A 38 0.49 -15.70 11.07
C ALA A 38 0.92 -15.56 12.54
N VAL A 39 1.87 -14.65 12.81
CA VAL A 39 2.31 -14.34 14.18
C VAL A 39 1.48 -13.21 14.78
N ASN A 40 1.19 -12.19 13.96
CA ASN A 40 0.41 -11.01 14.36
C ASN A 40 -0.93 -10.91 13.64
N GLY A 41 -1.34 -11.91 12.87
CA GLY A 41 -2.58 -11.87 12.07
C GLY A 41 -3.81 -11.63 12.94
N ALA A 42 -4.71 -10.75 12.47
CA ALA A 42 -6.03 -10.62 13.08
C ALA A 42 -6.95 -11.80 12.71
N SER A 43 -6.66 -12.42 11.57
CA SER A 43 -7.23 -13.65 11.06
C SER A 43 -6.11 -14.50 10.45
N SER A 44 -6.28 -15.82 10.44
CA SER A 44 -5.36 -16.72 9.75
C SER A 44 -6.10 -17.91 9.14
N PHE A 45 -5.56 -18.42 8.04
CA PHE A 45 -6.10 -19.51 7.25
C PHE A 45 -5.17 -20.71 7.31
N SER A 46 -5.67 -21.85 7.81
CA SER A 46 -4.84 -23.04 8.00
C SER A 46 -4.44 -23.76 6.70
N GLY A 47 -5.06 -23.42 5.58
CA GLY A 47 -4.91 -24.13 4.31
C GLY A 47 -3.60 -23.83 3.56
N THR A 48 -2.86 -22.79 3.94
CA THR A 48 -1.58 -22.46 3.29
C THR A 48 -0.62 -21.73 4.20
N ARG A 49 0.68 -21.91 3.94
CA ARG A 49 1.77 -21.11 4.51
C ARG A 49 2.24 -19.99 3.59
N GLU A 50 1.75 -19.96 2.35
CA GLU A 50 2.10 -18.93 1.38
C GLU A 50 1.42 -17.62 1.77
N ILE A 51 2.23 -16.59 1.98
CA ILE A 51 1.76 -15.32 2.56
C ILE A 51 1.26 -14.37 1.46
N CYS A 52 1.93 -14.38 0.31
CA CYS A 52 1.59 -13.47 -0.78
C CYS A 52 0.36 -13.91 -1.57
N VAL A 53 -0.03 -15.18 -1.51
CA VAL A 53 -1.08 -15.76 -2.38
C VAL A 53 -2.46 -15.10 -2.21
N PHE A 54 -2.74 -14.56 -1.03
CA PHE A 54 -4.00 -13.83 -0.77
C PHE A 54 -4.09 -12.51 -1.55
N CYS A 55 -2.95 -12.00 -2.04
CA CYS A 55 -2.83 -10.72 -2.73
C CYS A 55 -2.33 -10.88 -4.16
N HIS A 56 -1.30 -11.71 -4.36
CA HIS A 56 -0.54 -11.82 -5.60
C HIS A 56 -0.47 -13.27 -6.09
N THR A 57 -0.41 -13.44 -7.40
CA THR A 57 -0.16 -14.73 -8.07
C THR A 57 1.06 -14.60 -8.99
N PRO A 58 1.82 -15.67 -9.25
CA PRO A 58 2.89 -15.63 -10.25
C PRO A 58 2.40 -15.40 -11.69
N HIS A 59 1.15 -15.77 -11.99
CA HIS A 59 0.55 -15.63 -13.32
C HIS A 59 -0.98 -15.59 -13.26
N GLY A 60 -1.62 -15.04 -14.30
CA GLY A 60 -3.08 -15.05 -14.39
C GLY A 60 -3.78 -14.24 -13.30
N GLY A 61 -3.15 -13.13 -12.86
CA GLY A 61 -3.80 -12.18 -11.98
C GLY A 61 -4.82 -11.31 -12.72
N ASP A 62 -5.64 -10.58 -11.96
CA ASP A 62 -6.63 -9.64 -12.48
C ASP A 62 -5.92 -8.49 -13.21
N GLY A 63 -6.12 -8.41 -14.53
CA GLY A 63 -5.53 -7.36 -15.37
C GLY A 63 -6.14 -5.98 -15.17
N GLY A 64 -7.27 -5.86 -14.47
CA GLY A 64 -7.88 -4.60 -14.08
C GLY A 64 -7.28 -4.00 -12.81
N ALA A 65 -6.45 -4.75 -12.08
CA ALA A 65 -5.82 -4.27 -10.86
C ALA A 65 -4.67 -3.31 -11.15
N ALA A 66 -4.64 -2.16 -10.48
CA ALA A 66 -3.52 -1.23 -10.53
C ALA A 66 -2.34 -1.66 -9.63
N VAL A 67 -2.13 -2.97 -9.49
CA VAL A 67 -1.03 -3.60 -8.76
C VAL A 67 -0.58 -4.87 -9.50
N PRO A 68 0.69 -5.29 -9.38
CA PRO A 68 1.19 -6.44 -10.14
C PRO A 68 0.47 -7.74 -9.79
N LEU A 69 -0.03 -8.45 -10.80
CA LEU A 69 -0.55 -9.82 -10.72
C LEU A 69 -1.47 -10.06 -9.50
N TRP A 70 -2.52 -9.25 -9.37
CA TRP A 70 -3.47 -9.34 -8.25
C TRP A 70 -4.28 -10.64 -8.29
N ASN A 71 -4.36 -11.35 -7.18
CA ASN A 71 -4.94 -12.69 -7.14
C ASN A 71 -6.39 -12.72 -6.63
N ARG A 72 -7.15 -11.64 -6.81
CA ARG A 72 -8.57 -11.57 -6.39
C ARG A 72 -9.40 -10.84 -7.43
N ASN A 73 -10.69 -11.13 -7.45
CA ASN A 73 -11.65 -10.38 -8.28
C ASN A 73 -11.85 -8.97 -7.71
N LEU A 74 -11.82 -7.98 -8.59
CA LEU A 74 -12.15 -6.60 -8.25
C LEU A 74 -13.61 -6.27 -8.54
N ASN A 75 -14.24 -5.53 -7.63
CA ASN A 75 -15.58 -4.99 -7.85
C ASN A 75 -15.57 -3.47 -7.63
N PRO A 76 -15.52 -2.66 -8.71
CA PRO A 76 -15.48 -1.20 -8.63
C PRO A 76 -16.81 -0.55 -8.24
N ASN A 77 -17.89 -1.33 -8.15
CA ASN A 77 -19.23 -0.79 -8.05
C ASN A 77 -19.75 -0.75 -6.60
N GLY A 78 -20.76 0.09 -6.40
CA GLY A 78 -21.55 0.15 -5.17
C GLY A 78 -20.93 0.97 -4.05
N PHE A 79 -19.79 1.65 -4.29
CA PHE A 79 -19.18 2.51 -3.28
C PHE A 79 -19.89 3.85 -3.18
N ALA A 80 -20.25 4.24 -1.96
CA ALA A 80 -20.55 5.61 -1.60
C ALA A 80 -19.27 6.28 -1.10
N THR A 81 -19.02 7.52 -1.51
CA THR A 81 -17.82 8.28 -1.12
C THR A 81 -18.20 9.62 -0.52
N TYR A 82 -17.27 10.22 0.22
CA TYR A 82 -17.40 11.52 0.85
C TYR A 82 -17.79 12.67 -0.10
N ASP A 83 -17.53 12.56 -1.42
CA ASP A 83 -18.01 13.53 -2.43
C ASP A 83 -19.55 13.62 -2.47
N GLN A 84 -20.24 12.52 -2.18
CA GLN A 84 -21.72 12.46 -2.16
C GLN A 84 -22.33 13.27 -1.01
N MET A 85 -21.53 13.63 0.00
CA MET A 85 -21.98 14.46 1.12
C MET A 85 -22.11 15.95 0.73
N GLY A 86 -21.57 16.36 -0.42
CA GLY A 86 -21.71 17.72 -0.94
C GLY A 86 -21.12 18.80 -0.03
N THR A 87 -20.06 18.48 0.73
CA THR A 87 -19.41 19.44 1.60
C THR A 87 -18.79 20.59 0.80
N THR A 88 -19.00 21.82 1.26
CA THR A 88 -18.42 23.03 0.63
C THR A 88 -16.93 23.18 0.89
N THR A 89 -16.34 22.31 1.71
CA THR A 89 -14.91 22.34 2.06
C THR A 89 -14.07 21.35 1.26
N LEU A 90 -14.65 20.65 0.28
CA LEU A 90 -13.94 19.75 -0.62
C LEU A 90 -13.74 20.43 -1.97
N ASP A 91 -12.52 20.93 -2.19
CA ASP A 91 -12.16 21.63 -3.43
C ASP A 91 -11.67 20.69 -4.54
N ALA A 92 -11.23 19.49 -4.15
CA ALA A 92 -10.66 18.52 -5.07
C ALA A 92 -11.71 17.71 -5.84
N GLY A 93 -11.41 17.44 -7.12
CA GLY A 93 -12.16 16.44 -7.88
C GLY A 93 -11.98 15.05 -7.27
N VAL A 94 -13.08 14.30 -7.16
CA VAL A 94 -13.07 12.91 -6.70
C VAL A 94 -13.42 11.98 -7.86
N GLU A 95 -12.54 11.04 -8.15
CA GLU A 95 -12.79 9.98 -9.12
C GLU A 95 -13.52 8.80 -8.46
N PRO A 96 -14.32 8.02 -9.22
CA PRO A 96 -14.87 6.77 -8.73
C PRO A 96 -13.79 5.85 -8.15
N VAL A 97 -14.16 5.08 -7.12
CA VAL A 97 -13.27 4.13 -6.46
C VAL A 97 -12.63 3.22 -7.51
N GLY A 98 -11.30 3.21 -7.52
CA GLY A 98 -10.49 2.65 -8.59
C GLY A 98 -9.05 2.46 -8.14
N SER A 99 -8.14 2.37 -9.11
CA SER A 99 -6.70 2.34 -8.84
C SER A 99 -6.32 1.27 -7.80
N VAL A 100 -5.25 1.50 -7.04
CA VAL A 100 -4.77 0.60 -5.98
C VAL A 100 -5.81 0.39 -4.87
N SER A 101 -6.70 1.35 -4.64
CA SER A 101 -7.72 1.25 -3.58
C SER A 101 -8.66 0.06 -3.80
N LEU A 102 -8.95 -0.32 -5.05
CA LEU A 102 -9.71 -1.53 -5.33
C LEU A 102 -9.02 -2.82 -4.89
N ALA A 103 -7.69 -2.88 -4.94
CA ALA A 103 -6.96 -4.03 -4.43
C ALA A 103 -7.21 -4.19 -2.92
N CYS A 104 -7.07 -3.10 -2.16
CA CYS A 104 -7.38 -3.08 -0.72
C CYS A 104 -8.85 -3.45 -0.47
N LEU A 105 -9.77 -2.79 -1.18
CA LEU A 105 -11.20 -2.97 -0.99
C LEU A 105 -11.69 -4.35 -1.43
N SER A 106 -10.96 -5.09 -2.25
CA SER A 106 -11.30 -6.49 -2.55
C SER A 106 -11.31 -7.39 -1.30
N CYS A 107 -10.67 -6.99 -0.20
CA CYS A 107 -10.79 -7.63 1.12
C CYS A 107 -11.59 -6.76 2.11
N HIS A 108 -11.33 -5.45 2.09
CA HIS A 108 -11.82 -4.50 3.09
C HIS A 108 -13.27 -4.03 2.84
N ASP A 109 -13.86 -4.33 1.69
CA ASP A 109 -15.27 -4.00 1.41
C ASP A 109 -16.28 -4.96 2.07
N GLY A 110 -15.80 -6.01 2.73
CA GLY A 110 -16.64 -6.95 3.48
C GLY A 110 -17.55 -7.83 2.62
N THR A 111 -17.37 -7.85 1.30
CA THR A 111 -18.23 -8.61 0.39
C THR A 111 -17.67 -9.97 -0.01
N GLN A 112 -16.35 -10.13 0.01
CA GLN A 112 -15.66 -11.35 -0.43
C GLN A 112 -14.82 -11.96 0.69
N ALA A 113 -14.81 -13.28 0.79
CA ALA A 113 -13.89 -13.99 1.68
C ALA A 113 -12.42 -13.75 1.24
N MET A 114 -11.49 -13.65 2.19
CA MET A 114 -10.09 -13.35 1.90
C MET A 114 -9.35 -14.49 1.18
N ASP A 115 -9.88 -15.72 1.22
CA ASP A 115 -9.40 -16.89 0.49
C ASP A 115 -10.08 -17.08 -0.88
N SER A 116 -11.00 -16.18 -1.25
CA SER A 116 -11.56 -16.12 -2.60
C SER A 116 -10.53 -15.56 -3.59
N VAL A 117 -9.56 -16.41 -3.96
CA VAL A 117 -8.46 -16.08 -4.85
C VAL A 117 -8.67 -16.62 -6.27
N LEU A 118 -8.03 -16.01 -7.26
CA LEU A 118 -8.08 -16.47 -8.66
C LEU A 118 -7.26 -17.75 -8.88
N ASN A 119 -6.11 -17.83 -8.22
CA ASN A 119 -5.17 -18.93 -8.30
C ASN A 119 -4.90 -19.45 -6.89
N GLU A 120 -5.16 -20.73 -6.65
CA GLU A 120 -4.93 -21.34 -5.35
C GLU A 120 -3.42 -21.41 -5.01
N PRO A 121 -3.08 -21.45 -3.70
CA PRO A 121 -1.70 -21.65 -3.26
C PRO A 121 -1.09 -22.97 -3.75
N GLY A 122 0.20 -22.96 -4.07
CA GLY A 122 0.94 -24.13 -4.54
C GLY A 122 1.15 -24.20 -6.06
N SER A 123 2.03 -25.10 -6.50
CA SER A 123 2.53 -25.15 -7.88
C SER A 123 1.57 -25.84 -8.88
N GLY A 124 0.26 -25.64 -8.74
CA GLY A 124 -0.75 -26.18 -9.66
C GLY A 124 -0.93 -27.70 -9.61
N ARG A 125 -0.61 -28.34 -8.48
CA ARG A 125 -0.92 -29.76 -8.27
C ARG A 125 -2.22 -29.83 -7.48
N ASP A 126 -3.32 -30.15 -8.15
CA ASP A 126 -4.55 -30.59 -7.48
C ASP A 126 -4.16 -31.70 -6.50
N VAL A 127 -4.25 -31.42 -5.20
CA VAL A 127 -4.07 -32.43 -4.18
C VAL A 127 -5.48 -32.99 -3.93
N PRO A 128 -5.77 -34.25 -4.31
CA PRO A 128 -7.06 -34.85 -3.99
C PRO A 128 -7.22 -34.83 -2.45
N GLY A 129 -8.16 -34.02 -1.96
CA GLY A 129 -8.31 -33.76 -0.53
C GLY A 129 -7.72 -32.45 -0.01
N PHE A 130 -7.54 -31.41 -0.85
CA PHE A 130 -7.33 -30.04 -0.37
C PHE A 130 -8.58 -29.62 0.42
N SER A 131 -8.55 -29.92 1.73
CA SER A 131 -9.50 -29.35 2.67
C SER A 131 -9.32 -27.85 2.57
N ARG A 132 -10.36 -27.15 2.12
CA ARG A 132 -10.50 -25.70 2.33
C ARG A 132 -10.06 -25.45 3.77
N GLY A 133 -8.98 -24.68 3.94
CA GLY A 133 -8.45 -24.37 5.26
C GLY A 133 -9.56 -23.79 6.14
N LEU A 134 -9.33 -23.79 7.44
CA LEU A 134 -10.24 -23.14 8.37
C LEU A 134 -9.72 -21.74 8.65
N TRP A 135 -10.62 -20.78 8.61
CA TRP A 135 -10.38 -19.45 9.12
C TRP A 135 -10.40 -19.47 10.66
N SER A 136 -9.44 -18.78 11.26
CA SER A 136 -9.38 -18.48 12.68
C SER A 136 -9.36 -16.97 12.91
N GLY A 137 -9.48 -16.55 14.17
CA GLY A 137 -9.54 -15.13 14.52
C GLY A 137 -10.84 -14.48 14.07
N GLN A 138 -10.78 -13.21 13.65
CA GLN A 138 -11.97 -12.42 13.31
C GLN A 138 -12.75 -13.02 12.13
N ALA A 139 -12.05 -13.62 11.17
CA ALA A 139 -12.64 -14.17 9.95
C ALA A 139 -13.45 -15.46 10.18
N ALA A 140 -13.22 -16.17 11.29
CA ALA A 140 -13.89 -17.46 11.56
C ALA A 140 -15.42 -17.32 11.64
N ALA A 141 -15.90 -16.23 12.23
CA ALA A 141 -17.33 -15.98 12.45
C ALA A 141 -18.04 -15.36 11.23
N VAL A 142 -17.29 -14.94 10.21
CA VAL A 142 -17.81 -14.20 9.04
C VAL A 142 -17.43 -14.84 7.72
N GLU A 143 -17.27 -16.16 7.72
CA GLU A 143 -17.03 -16.97 6.51
C GLU A 143 -15.78 -16.53 5.75
N GLY A 144 -14.70 -16.21 6.47
CA GLY A 144 -13.43 -15.84 5.84
C GLY A 144 -13.30 -14.38 5.41
N ARG A 145 -14.35 -13.57 5.59
CA ARG A 145 -14.29 -12.11 5.38
C ARG A 145 -13.46 -11.43 6.45
N ILE A 146 -13.06 -10.19 6.21
CA ILE A 146 -12.09 -9.48 7.06
C ILE A 146 -12.52 -9.32 8.53
N GLY A 147 -13.83 -9.32 8.80
CA GLY A 147 -14.41 -9.28 10.15
C GLY A 147 -15.89 -8.90 10.15
N SER A 148 -16.48 -8.75 11.33
CA SER A 148 -17.85 -8.18 11.50
C SER A 148 -17.92 -6.77 10.87
N PRO A 149 -19.08 -6.28 10.41
CA PRO A 149 -19.23 -4.89 9.96
C PRO A 149 -18.79 -3.83 10.99
N ASP A 150 -18.73 -4.18 12.28
CA ASP A 150 -18.38 -3.23 13.35
C ASP A 150 -16.87 -3.05 13.58
N VAL A 151 -16.02 -3.82 12.87
CA VAL A 151 -14.56 -3.64 13.00
C VAL A 151 -14.08 -2.59 12.02
N ILE A 152 -13.23 -1.66 12.49
CA ILE A 152 -12.74 -0.53 11.68
C ILE A 152 -12.00 -0.93 10.39
N THR A 153 -11.51 -2.17 10.32
CA THR A 153 -10.86 -2.70 9.11
C THR A 153 -11.86 -3.20 8.07
N ASN A 154 -13.13 -3.42 8.43
CA ASN A 154 -14.19 -3.73 7.48
C ASN A 154 -14.88 -2.42 7.08
N LEU A 155 -14.36 -1.77 6.04
CA LEU A 155 -14.84 -0.47 5.57
C LEU A 155 -16.21 -0.57 4.90
N GLY A 156 -16.56 -1.75 4.40
CA GLY A 156 -17.77 -1.93 3.61
C GLY A 156 -17.71 -1.16 2.28
N LYS A 157 -18.89 -0.87 1.74
CA LYS A 157 -19.03 -0.06 0.52
C LYS A 157 -19.33 1.41 0.84
N ASP A 158 -19.54 1.76 2.10
CA ASP A 158 -19.81 3.13 2.52
C ASP A 158 -18.52 3.81 3.02
N LEU A 159 -17.92 4.62 2.15
CA LEU A 159 -16.72 5.41 2.44
C LEU A 159 -17.06 6.88 2.70
N THR A 160 -18.32 7.20 3.00
CA THR A 160 -18.76 8.59 3.21
C THR A 160 -18.17 9.23 4.45
N ASN A 161 -17.75 8.44 5.46
CA ASN A 161 -17.33 9.00 6.73
C ASN A 161 -15.87 9.48 6.78
N ASP A 162 -14.84 8.71 6.39
CA ASP A 162 -13.46 9.14 6.75
C ASP A 162 -12.27 8.62 5.89
N HIS A 163 -12.45 7.77 4.86
CA HIS A 163 -11.30 7.25 4.07
C HIS A 163 -11.14 7.92 2.69
N PRO A 164 -10.18 8.87 2.52
CA PRO A 164 -10.00 9.56 1.25
C PRO A 164 -9.35 8.65 0.21
N VAL A 165 -10.11 8.30 -0.82
CA VAL A 165 -9.65 7.55 -2.00
C VAL A 165 -10.19 8.20 -3.26
N GLY A 166 -9.38 8.25 -4.30
CA GLY A 166 -9.74 8.93 -5.55
C GLY A 166 -9.75 10.46 -5.45
N VAL A 167 -9.15 11.07 -4.41
CA VAL A 167 -9.03 12.55 -4.30
C VAL A 167 -7.92 13.04 -5.23
N GLN A 168 -8.22 13.99 -6.11
CA GLN A 168 -7.21 14.66 -6.92
C GLN A 168 -6.29 15.49 -6.02
N TYR A 169 -4.97 15.27 -6.11
CA TYR A 169 -4.03 15.93 -5.21
C TYR A 169 -4.03 17.46 -5.41
N SER A 170 -4.07 18.22 -4.31
CA SER A 170 -4.01 19.70 -4.30
C SER A 170 -5.07 20.37 -5.20
N GLY A 171 -6.24 19.74 -5.35
CA GLY A 171 -7.32 20.25 -6.20
C GLY A 171 -7.02 20.19 -7.70
N GLY A 172 -5.97 19.48 -8.12
CA GLY A 172 -5.50 19.43 -9.50
C GLY A 172 -4.34 20.37 -9.78
N GLY A 173 -4.13 20.71 -11.04
CA GLY A 173 -3.00 21.56 -11.49
C GLY A 173 -1.78 20.77 -11.96
N TYR A 174 -1.70 19.48 -11.65
CA TYR A 174 -0.66 18.58 -12.15
C TYR A 174 -1.16 17.77 -13.35
N SER A 175 -0.28 17.50 -14.32
CA SER A 175 -0.59 16.62 -15.45
C SER A 175 0.68 16.09 -16.14
N LEU A 176 0.55 15.32 -17.21
CA LEU A 176 1.72 14.95 -18.03
C LEU A 176 2.38 16.18 -18.67
N THR A 177 1.59 17.14 -19.14
CA THR A 177 2.11 18.40 -19.72
C THR A 177 2.46 19.44 -18.67
N ASN A 178 1.97 19.29 -17.43
CA ASN A 178 2.32 20.15 -16.30
C ASN A 178 2.75 19.35 -15.06
N PRO A 179 3.87 18.60 -15.12
CA PRO A 179 4.19 17.59 -14.12
C PRO A 179 4.63 18.14 -12.77
N ALA A 180 5.10 19.40 -12.73
CA ALA A 180 5.57 20.07 -11.52
C ALA A 180 4.51 21.01 -10.89
N GLY A 181 3.31 21.09 -11.47
CA GLY A 181 2.26 21.99 -10.97
C GLY A 181 2.48 23.47 -11.33
N PRO A 182 2.15 24.44 -10.44
CA PRO A 182 1.72 24.23 -9.06
C PRO A 182 0.35 23.57 -8.99
N GLY A 183 0.03 23.01 -7.82
CA GLY A 183 -1.33 22.59 -7.53
C GLY A 183 -2.28 23.78 -7.42
N TYR A 184 -3.59 23.54 -7.52
CA TYR A 184 -4.58 24.60 -7.42
C TYR A 184 -4.66 25.16 -5.98
N ASP A 185 -4.64 24.25 -5.00
CA ASP A 185 -4.61 24.58 -3.58
C ASP A 185 -3.17 24.78 -3.10
N GLN A 186 -2.85 26.01 -2.68
CA GLN A 186 -1.52 26.41 -2.21
C GLN A 186 -1.23 25.95 -0.77
N ASP A 187 -2.22 25.42 -0.05
CA ASP A 187 -2.04 24.84 1.28
C ASP A 187 -1.53 23.39 1.22
N PHE A 188 -1.11 22.92 0.04
CA PHE A 188 -0.47 21.62 -0.16
C PHE A 188 1.02 21.75 -0.45
N GLN A 189 1.78 20.79 0.07
CA GLN A 189 3.17 20.59 -0.31
C GLN A 189 3.26 20.26 -1.81
N PRO A 190 4.24 20.79 -2.56
CA PRO A 190 4.45 20.42 -3.95
C PRO A 190 4.70 18.92 -4.10
N ALA A 191 4.13 18.31 -5.14
CA ALA A 191 4.43 16.93 -5.49
C ALA A 191 5.68 16.87 -6.39
N ASP A 192 6.61 16.00 -6.04
CA ASP A 192 7.70 15.59 -6.94
C ASP A 192 7.17 14.61 -7.99
N SER A 193 7.89 14.51 -9.11
CA SER A 193 7.54 13.56 -10.15
C SER A 193 8.73 13.10 -10.97
N GLN A 194 8.64 11.88 -11.50
CA GLN A 194 9.62 11.32 -12.41
C GLN A 194 8.95 10.34 -13.37
N ILE A 195 9.64 10.03 -14.47
CA ILE A 195 9.22 8.97 -15.37
C ILE A 195 9.88 7.67 -14.91
N MET A 196 9.06 6.70 -14.50
CA MET A 196 9.48 5.35 -14.15
C MET A 196 9.01 4.37 -15.22
N GLY A 197 9.93 3.88 -16.05
CA GLY A 197 9.59 3.07 -17.22
C GLY A 197 8.83 3.91 -18.25
N THR A 198 7.56 3.57 -18.52
CA THR A 198 6.70 4.27 -19.48
C THR A 198 5.72 5.24 -18.84
N SER A 199 5.66 5.30 -17.50
CA SER A 199 4.66 6.07 -16.77
C SER A 199 5.31 7.14 -15.93
N ARG A 200 4.67 8.31 -15.87
CA ARG A 200 5.00 9.30 -14.85
C ARG A 200 4.41 8.85 -13.52
N VAL A 201 5.16 9.04 -12.45
CA VAL A 201 4.73 8.86 -11.07
C VAL A 201 4.92 10.15 -10.30
N TRP A 202 4.10 10.36 -9.28
CA TRP A 202 4.17 11.50 -8.38
C TRP A 202 4.25 11.04 -6.93
N TRP A 203 4.89 11.84 -6.08
CA TRP A 203 4.95 11.59 -4.65
C TRP A 203 5.17 12.89 -3.88
N VAL A 204 5.00 12.81 -2.56
CA VAL A 204 5.40 13.86 -1.61
C VAL A 204 6.42 13.25 -0.66
N ASN A 205 7.58 13.90 -0.52
CA ASN A 205 8.65 13.39 0.31
C ASN A 205 8.22 13.33 1.78
N SER A 206 8.56 12.22 2.42
CA SER A 206 8.35 12.04 3.85
C SER A 206 9.22 13.00 4.68
N PRO A 207 8.77 13.40 5.88
CA PRO A 207 9.54 14.27 6.76
C PRO A 207 10.92 13.65 7.08
N GLY A 208 12.00 14.39 6.76
CA GLY A 208 13.37 13.94 6.97
C GLY A 208 13.91 12.93 5.94
N GLY A 209 13.15 12.64 4.87
CA GLY A 209 13.62 11.89 3.71
C GLY A 209 14.57 12.68 2.81
N THR A 210 15.07 12.03 1.76
CA THR A 210 15.90 12.69 0.73
C THR A 210 15.04 13.30 -0.38
N SER A 211 15.69 13.86 -1.41
CA SER A 211 15.00 14.34 -2.63
C SER A 211 14.67 13.20 -3.61
N GLU A 212 15.16 12.00 -3.35
CA GLU A 212 14.88 10.83 -4.18
C GLU A 212 13.66 10.10 -3.64
N PHE A 213 12.96 9.40 -4.53
CA PHE A 213 11.79 8.63 -4.13
C PHE A 213 12.15 7.48 -3.17
N GLU A 214 11.57 7.54 -1.98
CA GLU A 214 11.75 6.59 -0.90
C GLU A 214 10.48 5.79 -0.62
N ARG A 215 10.64 4.69 0.10
CA ARG A 215 9.52 3.84 0.48
C ARG A 215 8.56 4.55 1.45
N THR A 216 9.06 5.43 2.28
CA THR A 216 8.31 6.21 3.27
C THR A 216 7.52 7.36 2.66
N ASP A 217 7.78 7.70 1.40
CA ASP A 217 7.11 8.81 0.72
C ASP A 217 5.67 8.52 0.38
N PHE A 218 4.87 9.58 0.37
CA PHE A 218 3.46 9.52 0.07
C PHE A 218 3.28 9.41 -1.43
N LYS A 219 3.11 8.18 -1.91
CA LYS A 219 2.89 7.88 -3.33
C LYS A 219 1.56 8.45 -3.78
N LEU A 220 1.55 9.21 -4.87
CA LEU A 220 0.33 9.68 -5.49
C LEU A 220 0.07 8.83 -6.74
N TYR A 221 -1.09 8.20 -6.77
CA TYR A 221 -1.43 7.23 -7.80
C TYR A 221 -1.89 7.94 -9.05
N THR A 222 -1.27 7.59 -10.17
CA THR A 222 -1.56 8.20 -11.47
C THR A 222 -2.88 7.69 -12.00
N ARG A 223 -3.81 8.62 -12.29
CA ARG A 223 -5.08 8.31 -12.94
C ARG A 223 -5.40 9.35 -14.00
N THR A 224 -6.16 8.96 -15.00
CA THR A 224 -6.74 9.93 -15.93
C THR A 224 -7.86 10.67 -15.23
N GLY A 225 -7.68 11.98 -15.02
CA GLY A 225 -8.68 12.79 -14.34
C GLY A 225 -9.85 13.17 -15.24
N SER A 226 -11.05 13.20 -14.68
CA SER A 226 -12.29 13.60 -15.37
C SER A 226 -12.65 15.08 -15.18
N ARG A 227 -11.96 15.77 -14.27
CA ARG A 227 -12.21 17.18 -13.88
C ARG A 227 -10.92 18.01 -13.85
N GLY A 228 -11.10 19.33 -13.83
CA GLY A 228 -10.00 20.31 -13.76
C GLY A 228 -9.42 20.68 -15.12
N ALA A 229 -8.41 21.56 -15.11
CA ALA A 229 -7.81 22.13 -16.32
C ALA A 229 -7.14 21.10 -17.25
N TYR A 230 -6.76 19.95 -16.70
CA TYR A 230 -6.08 18.86 -17.43
C TYR A 230 -6.92 17.58 -17.50
N ALA A 231 -8.26 17.71 -17.48
CA ALA A 231 -9.15 16.57 -17.67
C ALA A 231 -8.79 15.79 -18.95
N GLY A 232 -8.76 14.47 -18.87
CA GLY A 232 -8.30 13.57 -19.93
C GLY A 232 -6.80 13.25 -19.89
N GLU A 233 -6.01 13.94 -19.08
CA GLU A 233 -4.59 13.62 -18.86
C GLU A 233 -4.37 12.80 -17.58
N PRO A 234 -3.27 12.02 -17.49
CA PRO A 234 -2.80 11.44 -16.25
C PRO A 234 -2.39 12.50 -15.21
N GLN A 235 -2.89 12.35 -14.00
CA GLN A 235 -2.73 13.27 -12.87
C GLN A 235 -2.54 12.47 -11.57
N PRO A 236 -1.97 13.07 -10.50
CA PRO A 236 -1.79 12.45 -9.19
C PRO A 236 -3.07 12.42 -8.35
N TYR A 237 -3.34 11.27 -7.75
CA TYR A 237 -4.48 11.04 -6.84
C TYR A 237 -4.05 10.42 -5.51
N VAL A 238 -4.73 10.83 -4.44
CA VAL A 238 -4.66 10.18 -3.14
C VAL A 238 -5.53 8.92 -3.17
N GLU A 239 -4.90 7.79 -2.91
CA GLU A 239 -5.49 6.46 -2.77
C GLU A 239 -5.05 5.80 -1.45
N CYS A 240 -5.63 4.65 -1.08
CA CYS A 240 -5.31 3.95 0.18
C CYS A 240 -3.79 3.80 0.40
N ALA A 241 -3.08 3.37 -0.64
CA ALA A 241 -1.66 3.08 -0.54
C ALA A 241 -0.76 4.33 -0.63
N SER A 242 -1.33 5.54 -0.69
CA SER A 242 -0.58 6.78 -0.48
C SER A 242 -0.10 6.86 0.96
N CYS A 243 -0.97 6.50 1.91
CA CYS A 243 -0.68 6.54 3.34
C CYS A 243 -0.28 5.17 3.90
N HIS A 244 -0.82 4.08 3.33
CA HIS A 244 -0.62 2.72 3.83
C HIS A 244 0.35 1.92 2.94
N ASP A 245 1.32 1.23 3.52
CA ASP A 245 2.14 0.24 2.83
C ASP A 245 1.95 -1.13 3.49
N PRO A 246 1.18 -2.05 2.88
CA PRO A 246 0.82 -3.30 3.53
C PRO A 246 2.03 -4.17 3.87
N HIS A 247 3.20 -3.93 3.27
CA HIS A 247 4.42 -4.72 3.44
C HIS A 247 5.33 -4.23 4.57
N VAL A 248 4.93 -3.21 5.34
CA VAL A 248 5.69 -2.73 6.49
C VAL A 248 4.87 -2.82 7.76
N ASP A 249 5.54 -2.97 8.90
CA ASP A 249 4.94 -3.07 10.23
C ASP A 249 5.47 -2.02 11.21
N TYR A 250 6.18 -1.00 10.71
CA TYR A 250 6.85 0.01 11.54
C TYR A 250 5.88 0.91 12.30
N ASN A 251 4.75 1.25 11.67
CA ASN A 251 3.75 2.16 12.23
C ASN A 251 2.38 1.45 12.33
N PRO A 252 1.52 1.90 13.26
CA PRO A 252 0.13 1.45 13.32
C PRO A 252 -0.56 1.56 11.96
N THR A 253 -1.46 0.62 11.68
CA THR A 253 -2.23 0.54 10.42
C THR A 253 -1.37 0.61 9.16
N PHE A 254 -0.08 0.22 9.24
CA PHE A 254 0.85 0.20 8.11
C PHE A 254 1.13 1.58 7.51
N LEU A 255 1.03 2.64 8.32
CA LEU A 255 1.31 3.99 7.86
C LEU A 255 2.78 4.12 7.39
N ARG A 256 3.00 4.87 6.31
CA ARG A 256 4.35 5.09 5.77
C ARG A 256 5.25 5.91 6.71
N VAL A 257 4.65 6.75 7.54
CA VAL A 257 5.32 7.60 8.55
C VAL A 257 4.61 7.47 9.91
N ASP A 258 5.30 7.84 10.99
CA ASP A 258 4.72 7.89 12.33
C ASP A 258 3.62 8.97 12.37
N PRO A 259 2.38 8.67 12.80
CA PRO A 259 1.31 9.67 12.89
C PRO A 259 1.47 10.68 14.03
N ALA A 260 2.48 10.54 14.91
CA ALA A 260 2.74 11.48 16.01
C ALA A 260 2.75 12.92 15.52
N GLY A 261 2.06 13.83 16.22
CA GLY A 261 2.00 15.24 15.84
C GLY A 261 1.32 15.52 14.48
N SER A 262 0.45 14.61 14.00
CA SER A 262 -0.24 14.73 12.71
C SER A 262 0.69 14.72 11.49
N GLN A 263 1.86 14.09 11.58
CA GLN A 263 2.84 14.09 10.48
C GLN A 263 2.29 13.49 9.17
N VAL A 264 1.35 12.53 9.24
CA VAL A 264 0.66 12.02 8.05
C VAL A 264 -0.04 13.15 7.27
N CYS A 265 -0.73 14.05 7.97
CA CYS A 265 -1.41 15.18 7.35
C CYS A 265 -0.41 16.26 6.91
N LEU A 266 0.56 16.58 7.77
CA LEU A 266 1.55 17.63 7.54
C LEU A 266 2.57 17.28 6.46
N THR A 267 2.65 16.00 6.06
CA THR A 267 3.46 15.60 4.90
C THR A 267 2.87 16.18 3.62
N CYS A 268 1.55 16.24 3.48
CA CYS A 268 0.89 16.75 2.28
C CYS A 268 0.40 18.19 2.42
N HIS A 269 0.10 18.65 3.64
CA HIS A 269 -0.47 19.98 3.88
C HIS A 269 0.52 20.94 4.54
N SER A 270 0.65 22.14 3.97
CA SER A 270 1.30 23.28 4.59
C SER A 270 0.25 24.09 5.35
N LYS A 271 0.20 23.93 6.68
CA LYS A 271 -0.68 24.69 7.58
C LYS A 271 0.10 25.72 8.40
#